data_AF-A0AAN7DD00-F1
#
_entry.id   AF-A0AAN7DD00-F1
#
_cell.length_a   1.000
_cell.length_b   1.000
_cell.length_c   1.000
_cell.angle_alpha   90.00
_cell.angle_beta   90.00
_cell.angle_gamma   90.00
#
_symmetry.space_group_name_H-M   'P 1'
#
loop_
_entity.id
_entity.type
_entity.pdbx_description
1 polymer ?
#
loop_
_entity_poly.entity_id
_entity_poly.type
_entity_poly.pdbx_seq_one_letter_code
_entity_poly.pdbx_strand_id
1 'polypeptide(L)'
;MLQSVFTRVTERKQLIQDILETSAQKDFYTTFTPSTHWPFKDATSKKCRLLVLDSSFNPPTKAHAKLLETSLKAYPTGYFDGSLLLFSTNNVDKTLTGASVLQRAQMMEMIAMQCPSTAVGFTPHGRFMDKAKYINSWFAETHASSQLELYFIVGYDTMIRLLDPKYYNSTSVKDALTPFFESCRLICADRGTEDVGFWVKTYNTFDRDLIQRIQLDPITSQFSSTLAREAIQQRHTDQLNTILDPNIVAFVNENKIY
;
A
#
# COMPACT_ATOMS: atom_id res chain seq x y z
N MET A 1 2.97 -12.03 29.28
CA MET A 1 1.78 -11.41 28.65
C MET A 1 2.28 -10.77 27.36
N LEU A 2 1.78 -11.15 26.17
CA LEU A 2 2.21 -10.49 24.94
C LEU A 2 1.84 -9.01 25.02
N GLN A 3 2.82 -8.13 24.76
CA GLN A 3 2.62 -6.69 24.73
C GLN A 3 1.70 -6.31 23.56
N SER A 4 0.76 -5.37 23.78
CA SER A 4 -0.17 -4.94 22.74
C SER A 4 0.57 -4.30 21.55
N VAL A 5 0.00 -4.42 20.34
CA VAL A 5 0.54 -3.76 19.12
C VAL A 5 0.61 -2.25 19.31
N PHE A 6 -0.42 -1.67 19.94
CA PHE A 6 -0.45 -0.26 20.31
C PHE A 6 0.78 0.15 21.14
N THR A 7 1.08 -0.57 22.22
CA THR A 7 2.23 -0.26 23.10
C THR A 7 3.55 -0.35 22.33
N ARG A 8 3.73 -1.40 21.53
CA ARG A 8 4.97 -1.60 20.73
C ARG A 8 5.23 -0.46 19.76
N VAL A 9 4.19 0.07 19.10
CA VAL A 9 4.32 1.20 18.18
C VAL A 9 4.57 2.51 18.92
N THR A 10 3.95 2.70 20.09
CA THR A 10 4.19 3.88 20.94
C THR A 10 5.64 3.96 21.40
N GLU A 11 6.24 2.83 21.80
CA GLU A 11 7.65 2.75 22.18
C GLU A 11 8.62 3.04 21.02
N ARG A 12 8.19 2.75 19.78
CA ARG A 12 8.96 3.03 18.56
C ARG A 12 8.86 4.47 18.08
N LYS A 13 8.06 5.33 18.73
CA LYS A 13 7.79 6.70 18.25
C LYS A 13 9.07 7.48 17.93
N GLN A 14 10.05 7.49 18.83
CA GLN A 14 11.30 8.23 18.62
C GLN A 14 12.10 7.64 17.44
N LEU A 15 12.24 6.32 17.38
CA LEU A 15 12.92 5.65 16.27
C LEU A 15 12.26 5.95 14.91
N ILE A 16 10.92 5.93 14.85
CA ILE A 16 10.19 6.27 13.61
C ILE A 16 10.47 7.72 13.23
N GLN A 17 10.43 8.64 14.19
CA GLN A 17 10.73 10.04 13.97
C GLN A 17 12.15 10.24 13.44
N ASP A 18 13.15 9.62 14.06
CA ASP A 18 14.55 9.71 13.64
C ASP A 18 14.74 9.16 12.21
N ILE A 19 14.08 8.06 11.85
CA ILE A 19 14.12 7.51 10.49
C ILE A 19 13.50 8.48 9.48
N LEU A 20 12.34 9.06 9.79
CA LEU A 20 11.65 10.04 8.93
C LEU A 20 12.53 11.27 8.68
N GLU A 21 13.19 11.78 9.72
CA GLU A 21 14.07 12.95 9.64
C GLU A 21 15.35 12.64 8.85
N THR A 22 16.04 11.55 9.19
CA THR A 22 17.30 11.16 8.53
C THR A 22 17.11 10.66 7.09
N SER A 23 15.90 10.25 6.72
CA SER A 23 15.57 9.76 5.37
C SER A 23 14.77 10.76 4.53
N ALA A 24 14.59 12.00 4.99
CA ALA A 24 13.76 13.01 4.32
C ALA A 24 14.15 13.30 2.86
N GLN A 25 15.42 13.08 2.50
CA GLN A 25 15.96 13.29 1.14
C GLN A 25 16.02 12.01 0.30
N LYS A 26 15.60 10.85 0.82
CA LYS A 26 15.63 9.58 0.09
C LYS A 26 14.38 9.42 -0.78
N ASP A 27 14.57 8.82 -1.95
CA ASP A 27 13.47 8.51 -2.87
C ASP A 27 12.60 7.32 -2.42
N PHE A 28 13.16 6.45 -1.58
CA PHE A 28 12.43 5.39 -0.89
C PHE A 28 13.15 4.99 0.40
N TYR A 29 12.40 4.67 1.45
CA TYR A 29 12.92 4.11 2.69
C TYR A 29 11.83 3.40 3.50
N THR A 30 12.23 2.55 4.46
CA THR A 30 11.33 1.82 5.35
C THR A 30 11.44 2.32 6.79
N THR A 31 10.31 2.51 7.49
CA THR A 31 10.30 2.75 8.95
C THR A 31 10.20 1.45 9.75
N PHE A 32 9.64 0.41 9.13
CA PHE A 32 9.47 -0.90 9.73
C PHE A 32 9.67 -2.01 8.70
N THR A 33 10.43 -3.03 9.10
CA THR A 33 10.48 -4.31 8.43
C THR A 33 10.16 -5.41 9.45
N PRO A 34 9.46 -6.49 9.03
CA PRO A 34 9.07 -7.57 9.93
C PRO A 34 10.25 -8.47 10.33
N SER A 35 11.35 -8.43 9.59
CA SER A 35 12.61 -9.11 9.89
C SER A 35 13.78 -8.42 9.19
N THR A 36 15.01 -8.80 9.57
CA THR A 36 16.25 -8.33 8.91
C THR A 36 16.45 -8.91 7.51
N HIS A 37 15.72 -9.97 7.14
CA HIS A 37 15.82 -10.62 5.84
C HIS A 37 14.75 -10.15 4.84
N TRP A 38 13.80 -9.32 5.29
CA TRP A 38 12.78 -8.75 4.43
C TRP A 38 13.41 -7.92 3.28
N PRO A 39 12.90 -7.99 2.04
CA PRO A 39 11.66 -8.64 1.62
C PRO A 39 11.78 -10.12 1.28
N PHE A 40 12.97 -10.73 1.38
CA PHE A 40 13.15 -12.12 1.03
C PHE A 40 12.58 -13.07 2.07
N LYS A 41 11.88 -14.09 1.57
CA LYS A 41 11.62 -15.31 2.34
C LYS A 41 12.83 -16.25 2.32
N ASP A 42 13.52 -16.31 1.19
CA ASP A 42 14.76 -17.07 0.97
C ASP A 42 15.79 -16.18 0.24
N ALA A 43 16.86 -15.81 0.95
CA ALA A 43 17.91 -14.92 0.44
C ALA A 43 18.70 -15.51 -0.74
N THR A 44 18.55 -16.81 -1.03
CA THR A 44 19.18 -17.46 -2.18
C THR A 44 18.34 -17.34 -3.46
N SER A 45 17.10 -16.85 -3.36
CA SER A 45 16.22 -16.69 -4.52
C SER A 45 16.73 -15.61 -5.47
N LYS A 46 16.75 -15.94 -6.76
CA LYS A 46 17.06 -14.99 -7.85
C LYS A 46 15.93 -14.00 -8.13
N LYS A 47 14.72 -14.25 -7.60
CA LYS A 47 13.54 -13.42 -7.81
C LYS A 47 12.82 -13.17 -6.49
N CYS A 48 12.52 -11.90 -6.21
CA CYS A 48 11.70 -11.47 -5.09
C CYS A 48 10.38 -10.91 -5.62
N ARG A 49 9.24 -11.36 -5.11
CA ARG A 49 7.92 -10.81 -5.43
C ARG A 49 7.38 -10.05 -4.23
N LEU A 50 7.19 -8.75 -4.40
CA LEU A 50 6.71 -7.87 -3.35
C LEU A 50 5.31 -7.34 -3.67
N LEU A 51 4.36 -7.64 -2.79
CA LEU A 51 3.01 -7.10 -2.86
C LEU A 51 2.98 -5.70 -2.24
N VAL A 52 2.50 -4.69 -2.98
CA VAL A 52 2.54 -3.29 -2.55
C VAL A 52 1.13 -2.72 -2.45
N LEU A 53 0.73 -2.32 -1.24
CA LEU A 53 -0.48 -1.54 -1.00
C LEU A 53 -0.12 -0.07 -0.81
N ASP A 54 -0.37 0.72 -1.85
CA ASP A 54 -0.12 2.17 -1.86
C ASP A 54 -1.40 2.95 -1.49
N SER A 55 -1.35 3.72 -0.41
CA SER A 55 -2.51 4.50 0.06
C SER A 55 -2.08 5.66 0.95
N SER A 56 -3.01 6.58 1.21
CA SER A 56 -2.79 7.72 2.12
C SER A 56 -2.79 7.34 3.61
N PHE A 57 -3.38 6.19 3.96
CA PHE A 57 -3.51 5.65 5.32
C PHE A 57 -3.87 6.72 6.38
N ASN A 58 -4.97 7.46 6.15
CA ASN A 58 -5.30 8.66 6.94
C ASN A 58 -6.73 8.66 7.54
N PRO A 59 -7.07 7.77 8.49
CA PRO A 59 -6.25 6.70 9.05
C PRO A 59 -6.35 5.41 8.21
N PRO A 60 -5.47 4.43 8.41
CA PRO A 60 -5.65 3.11 7.80
C PRO A 60 -6.91 2.42 8.37
N THR A 61 -7.81 1.95 7.50
CA THR A 61 -9.02 1.19 7.86
C THR A 61 -8.85 -0.32 7.74
N LYS A 62 -9.84 -1.08 8.25
CA LYS A 62 -9.98 -2.53 8.02
C LYS A 62 -10.04 -2.91 6.53
N ALA A 63 -10.51 -2.00 5.65
CA ALA A 63 -10.46 -2.24 4.21
C ALA A 63 -9.04 -2.37 3.67
N HIS A 64 -8.07 -1.60 4.17
CA HIS A 64 -6.68 -1.76 3.72
C HIS A 64 -6.13 -3.14 4.12
N ALA A 65 -6.35 -3.57 5.36
CA ALA A 65 -5.94 -4.89 5.82
C ALA A 65 -6.62 -5.99 4.99
N LYS A 66 -7.92 -5.85 4.71
CA LYS A 66 -8.67 -6.80 3.88
C LYS A 66 -8.21 -6.82 2.42
N LEU A 67 -7.86 -5.68 1.84
CA LEU A 67 -7.29 -5.59 0.49
C LEU A 67 -5.99 -6.38 0.40
N LEU A 68 -5.09 -6.18 1.38
CA LEU A 68 -3.84 -6.92 1.43
C LEU A 68 -4.09 -8.43 1.57
N GLU A 69 -4.95 -8.83 2.51
CA GLU A 69 -5.31 -10.24 2.72
C GLU A 69 -5.91 -10.89 1.47
N THR A 70 -6.87 -10.21 0.84
CA THR A 70 -7.57 -10.71 -0.36
C THR A 70 -6.62 -10.82 -1.55
N SER A 71 -5.70 -9.86 -1.69
CA SER A 71 -4.67 -9.89 -2.73
C SER A 71 -3.69 -11.05 -2.52
N LEU A 72 -3.27 -11.32 -1.29
CA LEU A 72 -2.43 -12.48 -0.97
C LEU A 72 -3.13 -13.80 -1.31
N LYS A 73 -4.44 -13.91 -1.00
CA LYS A 73 -5.24 -15.12 -1.27
C LYS A 73 -5.56 -15.32 -2.76
N ALA A 74 -5.43 -14.30 -3.59
CA ALA A 74 -5.62 -14.42 -5.04
C ALA A 74 -4.48 -15.18 -5.74
N TYR A 75 -3.38 -15.45 -5.02
CA TYR A 75 -2.23 -16.19 -5.51
C TYR A 75 -1.95 -17.42 -4.63
N PRO A 76 -1.23 -18.43 -5.15
CA PRO A 76 -0.83 -19.59 -4.36
C PRO A 76 -0.07 -19.20 -3.08
N THR A 77 -0.22 -19.99 -2.02
CA THR A 77 0.51 -19.77 -0.77
C THR A 77 2.01 -19.73 -1.02
N GLY A 78 2.66 -18.67 -0.53
CA GLY A 78 4.11 -18.47 -0.71
C GLY A 78 4.51 -17.90 -2.07
N TYR A 79 3.55 -17.44 -2.89
CA TYR A 79 3.84 -16.76 -4.15
C TYR A 79 4.61 -15.44 -3.96
N PHE A 80 4.26 -14.68 -2.91
CA PHE A 80 4.92 -13.45 -2.50
C PHE A 80 5.94 -13.71 -1.39
N ASP A 81 7.08 -13.04 -1.48
CA ASP A 81 8.15 -13.08 -0.48
C ASP A 81 7.86 -12.09 0.68
N GLY A 82 7.23 -10.97 0.34
CA GLY A 82 6.87 -9.93 1.30
C GLY A 82 5.71 -9.07 0.83
N SER A 83 5.24 -8.22 1.74
CA SER A 83 4.26 -7.18 1.49
C SER A 83 4.78 -5.83 1.98
N LEU A 84 4.29 -4.75 1.39
CA LEU A 84 4.67 -3.38 1.69
C LEU A 84 3.43 -2.48 1.76
N LEU A 85 3.23 -1.83 2.90
CA LEU A 85 2.35 -0.67 3.01
C LEU A 85 3.17 0.56 2.59
N LEU A 86 2.80 1.20 1.49
CA LEU A 86 3.53 2.31 0.91
C LEU A 86 2.76 3.63 1.06
N PHE A 87 3.40 4.64 1.65
CA PHE A 87 2.85 5.99 1.71
C PHE A 87 3.68 6.97 0.87
N SER A 88 3.00 7.67 -0.05
CA SER A 88 3.60 8.79 -0.77
C SER A 88 3.44 10.11 0.01
N THR A 89 4.55 10.75 0.36
CA THR A 89 4.56 11.99 1.16
C THR A 89 4.17 13.22 0.33
N ASN A 90 4.55 13.26 -0.95
CA ASN A 90 4.12 14.28 -1.90
C ASN A 90 3.10 13.69 -2.87
N ASN A 91 1.88 13.46 -2.37
CA ASN A 91 0.76 13.20 -3.28
C ASN A 91 0.50 14.50 -4.06
N VAL A 92 0.67 14.44 -5.38
CA VAL A 92 0.56 15.57 -6.33
C VAL A 92 -0.77 16.36 -6.18
N ASP A 93 -1.80 15.75 -5.57
CA ASP A 93 -3.15 16.29 -5.51
C ASP A 93 -3.68 16.68 -4.10
N LYS A 94 -2.90 16.55 -3.00
CA LYS A 94 -3.44 16.80 -1.64
C LYS A 94 -2.48 17.49 -0.68
N THR A 95 -2.91 18.61 -0.09
CA THR A 95 -2.37 19.12 1.16
C THR A 95 -2.56 18.07 2.26
N LEU A 96 -1.52 17.84 3.07
CA LEU A 96 -1.56 16.95 4.24
C LEU A 96 -2.61 17.48 5.24
N THR A 97 -3.77 16.84 5.27
CA THR A 97 -4.86 17.11 6.24
C THR A 97 -5.01 15.93 7.19
N GLY A 98 -5.34 16.19 8.45
CA GLY A 98 -5.52 15.15 9.47
C GLY A 98 -4.20 14.67 10.10
N ALA A 99 -3.94 13.36 10.10
CA ALA A 99 -2.75 12.79 10.73
C ALA A 99 -1.46 13.22 10.04
N SER A 100 -0.43 13.52 10.84
CA SER A 100 0.93 13.79 10.39
C SER A 100 1.60 12.56 9.77
N VAL A 101 2.74 12.74 9.08
CA VAL A 101 3.53 11.64 8.51
C VAL A 101 3.93 10.62 9.59
N LEU A 102 4.38 11.11 10.75
CA LEU A 102 4.73 10.26 11.91
C LEU A 102 3.52 9.45 12.40
N GLN A 103 2.36 10.09 12.56
CA GLN A 103 1.15 9.42 13.02
C GLN A 103 0.67 8.36 12.01
N ARG A 104 0.77 8.64 10.70
CA ARG A 104 0.48 7.66 9.65
C ARG A 104 1.45 6.48 9.70
N ALA A 105 2.75 6.74 9.87
CA ALA A 105 3.76 5.69 10.05
C ALA A 105 3.40 4.78 11.23
N GLN A 106 3.08 5.35 12.39
CA GLN A 106 2.67 4.59 13.57
C GLN A 106 1.43 3.73 13.28
N MET A 107 0.36 4.29 12.70
CA MET A 107 -0.84 3.52 12.39
C MET A 107 -0.61 2.46 11.30
N MET A 108 0.27 2.71 10.32
CA MET A 108 0.68 1.72 9.31
C MET A 108 1.46 0.57 9.95
N GLU A 109 2.38 0.85 10.88
CA GLU A 109 3.12 -0.18 11.62
C GLU A 109 2.17 -1.08 12.43
N MET A 110 1.07 -0.53 12.97
CA MET A 110 0.06 -1.35 13.66
C MET A 110 -0.60 -2.38 12.74
N ILE A 111 -0.84 -2.04 11.46
CA ILE A 111 -1.31 -3.02 10.48
C ILE A 111 -0.19 -3.99 10.12
N ALA A 112 1.01 -3.49 9.82
CA ALA A 112 2.12 -4.30 9.38
C ALA A 112 2.51 -5.38 10.41
N MET A 113 2.48 -5.07 11.72
CA MET A 113 2.74 -6.03 12.79
C MET A 113 1.69 -7.15 12.92
N GLN A 114 0.51 -6.96 12.32
CA GLN A 114 -0.59 -7.92 12.33
C GLN A 114 -0.71 -8.67 10.99
N CYS A 115 0.08 -8.31 9.97
CA CYS A 115 0.06 -8.92 8.65
C CYS A 115 1.37 -9.69 8.37
N PRO A 116 1.29 -10.88 7.73
CA PRO A 116 2.49 -11.67 7.42
C PRO A 116 3.49 -10.92 6.53
N SER A 117 4.78 -10.98 6.88
CA SER A 117 5.91 -10.43 6.09
C SER A 117 5.66 -9.02 5.55
N THR A 118 4.97 -8.17 6.31
CA THR A 118 4.56 -6.83 5.87
C THR A 118 5.47 -5.75 6.44
N ALA A 119 6.05 -4.93 5.58
CA ALA A 119 6.83 -3.75 5.93
C ALA A 119 6.04 -2.45 5.73
N VAL A 120 6.60 -1.35 6.25
CA VAL A 120 6.09 0.02 6.05
C VAL A 120 7.16 0.84 5.35
N GLY A 121 6.81 1.41 4.19
CA GLY A 121 7.70 2.22 3.36
C GLY A 121 7.12 3.57 2.99
N PHE A 122 8.02 4.49 2.69
CA PHE A 122 7.75 5.87 2.36
C PHE A 122 8.48 6.26 1.08
N THR A 123 7.87 7.15 0.31
CA THR A 123 8.44 7.70 -0.92
C THR A 123 7.89 9.10 -1.17
N PRO A 124 8.66 10.05 -1.72
CA PRO A 124 8.12 11.34 -2.16
C PRO A 124 7.41 11.23 -3.51
N HIS A 125 7.50 10.10 -4.21
CA HIS A 125 7.01 9.98 -5.59
C HIS A 125 5.52 9.68 -5.63
N GLY A 126 4.78 10.41 -6.47
CA GLY A 126 3.33 10.23 -6.63
C GLY A 126 2.95 9.23 -7.73
N ARG A 127 3.74 9.12 -8.80
CA ARG A 127 3.46 8.25 -9.96
C ARG A 127 3.94 6.83 -9.71
N PHE A 128 3.17 5.83 -10.14
CA PHE A 128 3.52 4.41 -9.98
C PHE A 128 4.86 4.04 -10.63
N MET A 129 5.16 4.60 -11.80
CA MET A 129 6.42 4.34 -12.50
C MET A 129 7.63 4.83 -11.68
N ASP A 130 7.52 6.02 -11.08
CA ASP A 130 8.58 6.57 -10.24
C ASP A 130 8.71 5.74 -8.94
N LYS A 131 7.59 5.40 -8.28
CA LYS A 131 7.58 4.51 -7.11
C LYS A 131 8.29 3.18 -7.41
N ALA A 132 7.93 2.53 -8.51
CA ALA A 132 8.51 1.27 -8.94
C ALA A 132 10.02 1.39 -9.19
N LYS A 133 10.44 2.44 -9.92
CA LYS A 133 11.85 2.71 -10.20
C LYS A 133 12.66 2.80 -8.91
N TYR A 134 12.24 3.63 -7.96
CA TYR A 134 13.04 3.89 -6.75
C TYR A 134 12.99 2.73 -5.74
N ILE A 135 11.89 1.98 -5.67
CA ILE A 135 11.86 0.73 -4.87
C ILE A 135 12.81 -0.31 -5.48
N ASN A 136 12.86 -0.44 -6.81
CA ASN A 136 13.82 -1.33 -7.48
C ASN A 136 15.27 -0.89 -7.25
N SER A 137 15.57 0.42 -7.34
CA SER A 137 16.92 0.94 -7.05
C SER A 137 17.35 0.64 -5.62
N TRP A 138 16.49 0.93 -4.63
CA TRP A 138 16.74 0.62 -3.22
C TRP A 138 17.00 -0.88 -3.00
N PHE A 139 16.23 -1.73 -3.67
CA PHE A 139 16.40 -3.18 -3.55
C PHE A 139 17.72 -3.65 -4.17
N ALA A 140 18.09 -3.13 -5.34
CA ALA A 140 19.32 -3.50 -6.04
C ALA A 140 20.59 -3.11 -5.26
N GLU A 141 20.55 -2.02 -4.47
CA GLU A 141 21.66 -1.61 -3.59
C GLU A 141 22.01 -2.68 -2.54
N THR A 142 21.01 -3.43 -2.09
CA THR A 142 21.15 -4.44 -1.03
C THR A 142 21.16 -5.87 -1.55
N HIS A 143 20.61 -6.11 -2.75
CA HIS A 143 20.38 -7.44 -3.32
C HIS A 143 20.75 -7.50 -4.81
N ALA A 144 21.98 -7.09 -5.14
CA ALA A 144 22.46 -6.93 -6.52
C ALA A 144 22.35 -8.17 -7.43
N SER A 145 22.20 -9.37 -6.87
CA SER A 145 22.11 -10.64 -7.63
C SER A 145 20.69 -11.13 -7.87
N SER A 146 19.67 -10.39 -7.44
CA SER A 146 18.27 -10.79 -7.54
C SER A 146 17.42 -9.72 -8.20
N GLN A 147 16.35 -10.15 -8.86
CA GLN A 147 15.37 -9.26 -9.49
C GLN A 147 14.15 -9.07 -8.58
N LEU A 148 13.66 -7.84 -8.51
CA LEU A 148 12.43 -7.51 -7.80
C LEU A 148 11.27 -7.37 -8.79
N GLU A 149 10.15 -8.02 -8.46
CA GLU A 149 8.89 -7.86 -9.17
C GLU A 149 7.84 -7.30 -8.21
N LEU A 150 7.24 -6.17 -8.57
CA LEU A 150 6.30 -5.44 -7.73
C LEU A 150 4.86 -5.70 -8.16
N TYR A 151 3.98 -6.00 -7.21
CA TYR A 151 2.56 -6.20 -7.46
C TYR A 151 1.79 -5.08 -6.77
N PHE A 152 1.39 -4.04 -7.51
CA PHE A 152 0.66 -2.92 -6.93
C PHE A 152 -0.83 -3.24 -6.82
N ILE A 153 -1.36 -3.15 -5.60
CA ILE A 153 -2.80 -3.18 -5.34
C ILE A 153 -3.34 -1.79 -5.64
N VAL A 154 -4.31 -1.70 -6.54
CA VAL A 154 -4.96 -0.44 -6.94
C VAL A 154 -6.47 -0.57 -6.91
N GLY A 155 -7.16 0.50 -6.53
CA GLY A 155 -8.62 0.57 -6.69
C GLY A 155 -9.02 0.80 -8.15
N TYR A 156 -10.27 0.47 -8.47
CA TYR A 156 -10.85 0.65 -9.81
C TYR A 156 -10.62 2.06 -10.39
N ASP A 157 -10.87 3.13 -9.63
CA ASP A 157 -10.69 4.50 -10.12
C ASP A 157 -9.23 4.85 -10.41
N THR A 158 -8.30 4.28 -9.66
CA THR A 158 -6.87 4.45 -9.91
C THR A 158 -6.45 3.67 -11.16
N MET A 159 -7.00 2.47 -11.36
CA MET A 159 -6.79 1.70 -12.59
C MET A 159 -7.31 2.47 -13.83
N ILE A 160 -8.53 3.02 -13.75
CA ILE A 160 -9.11 3.83 -14.82
C ILE A 160 -8.20 5.01 -15.16
N ARG A 161 -7.72 5.75 -14.15
CA ARG A 161 -6.79 6.86 -14.36
C ARG A 161 -5.45 6.40 -14.93
N LEU A 162 -4.91 5.27 -14.46
CA LEU A 162 -3.65 4.73 -14.96
C LEU A 162 -3.77 4.29 -16.42
N LEU A 163 -4.93 3.82 -16.88
CA LEU A 163 -5.12 3.38 -18.27
C LEU A 163 -5.76 4.46 -19.16
N ASP A 164 -5.94 5.69 -18.66
CA ASP A 164 -6.56 6.78 -19.41
C ASP A 164 -5.53 7.44 -20.36
N PRO A 165 -5.75 7.39 -21.68
CA PRO A 165 -4.84 7.96 -22.68
C PRO A 165 -4.47 9.43 -22.46
N LYS A 166 -5.32 10.21 -21.78
CA LYS A 166 -5.06 11.64 -21.55
C LYS A 166 -3.79 11.92 -20.76
N TYR A 167 -3.28 10.93 -20.00
CA TYR A 167 -2.04 11.07 -19.23
C TYR A 167 -0.77 10.71 -20.02
N TYR A 168 -0.91 10.24 -21.26
CA TYR A 168 0.19 9.68 -22.06
C TYR A 168 0.55 10.50 -23.30
N ASN A 169 0.03 11.73 -23.42
CA ASN A 169 0.25 12.61 -24.57
C ASN A 169 0.00 11.83 -25.89
N SER A 170 0.94 11.89 -26.83
CA SER A 170 0.86 11.17 -28.12
C SER A 170 1.39 9.73 -28.07
N THR A 171 1.85 9.25 -26.92
CA THR A 171 2.31 7.86 -26.74
C THR A 171 1.11 6.98 -26.40
N SER A 172 1.03 5.79 -27.00
CA SER A 172 -0.02 4.85 -26.63
C SER A 172 0.14 4.42 -25.17
N VAL A 173 -0.98 4.19 -24.47
CA VAL A 173 -0.97 3.72 -23.06
C VAL A 173 -0.14 2.43 -22.93
N LYS A 174 -0.23 1.55 -23.94
CA LYS A 174 0.53 0.30 -23.97
C LYS A 174 2.03 0.58 -23.98
N ASP A 175 2.51 1.36 -24.94
CA ASP A 175 3.94 1.64 -25.08
C ASP A 175 4.51 2.37 -23.86
N ALA A 176 3.73 3.30 -23.30
CA ALA A 176 4.15 4.04 -22.12
C ALA A 176 4.21 3.19 -20.84
N LEU A 177 3.39 2.14 -20.75
CA LEU A 177 3.37 1.22 -19.61
C LEU A 177 4.21 -0.04 -19.82
N THR A 178 4.72 -0.31 -21.03
CA THR A 178 5.60 -1.46 -21.30
C THR A 178 6.77 -1.52 -20.31
N PRO A 179 7.56 -0.45 -20.07
CA PRO A 179 8.68 -0.50 -19.12
C PRO A 179 8.22 -0.75 -17.68
N PHE A 180 7.02 -0.28 -17.31
CA PHE A 180 6.46 -0.54 -15.99
C PHE A 180 6.15 -2.03 -15.83
N PHE A 181 5.52 -2.66 -16.82
CA PHE A 181 5.15 -4.07 -16.78
C PHE A 181 6.33 -5.05 -16.96
N GLU A 182 7.55 -4.59 -17.25
CA GLU A 182 8.75 -5.43 -17.22
C GLU A 182 9.07 -5.95 -15.81
N SER A 183 8.79 -5.14 -14.78
CA SER A 183 9.06 -5.47 -13.37
C SER A 183 7.85 -5.29 -12.45
N CYS A 184 6.69 -4.90 -13.00
CA CYS A 184 5.49 -4.68 -12.21
C CYS A 184 4.28 -5.46 -12.73
N ARG A 185 3.34 -5.69 -11.84
CA ARG A 185 2.01 -6.27 -12.07
C ARG A 185 0.99 -5.44 -11.30
N LEU A 186 -0.27 -5.49 -11.73
CA LEU A 186 -1.36 -4.79 -11.05
C LEU A 186 -2.38 -5.79 -10.51
N ILE A 187 -2.88 -5.52 -9.31
CA ILE A 187 -4.02 -6.20 -8.72
C ILE A 187 -5.10 -5.15 -8.50
N CYS A 188 -6.17 -5.21 -9.30
CA CYS A 188 -7.25 -4.25 -9.23
C CYS A 188 -8.35 -4.74 -8.29
N ALA A 189 -8.60 -3.98 -7.22
CA ALA A 189 -9.80 -4.11 -6.40
C ALA A 189 -10.99 -3.49 -7.14
N ASP A 190 -11.78 -4.37 -7.76
CA ASP A 190 -12.94 -4.03 -8.57
C ASP A 190 -14.14 -3.66 -7.69
N ARG A 191 -15.01 -2.76 -8.19
CA ARG A 191 -16.21 -2.28 -7.49
C ARG A 191 -17.35 -3.32 -7.47
N GLY A 192 -17.19 -4.45 -8.16
CA GLY A 192 -18.19 -5.52 -8.21
C GLY A 192 -19.31 -5.30 -9.24
N THR A 193 -19.50 -4.08 -9.74
CA THR A 193 -20.31 -3.81 -10.94
C THR A 193 -19.44 -4.00 -12.17
N GLU A 194 -19.74 -5.00 -13.01
CA GLU A 194 -18.94 -5.27 -14.20
C GLU A 194 -19.02 -4.12 -15.21
N ASP A 195 -17.98 -3.28 -15.24
CA ASP A 195 -17.66 -2.49 -16.43
C ASP A 195 -17.02 -3.42 -17.46
N VAL A 196 -17.87 -4.24 -18.09
CA VAL A 196 -17.45 -5.26 -19.07
C VAL A 196 -16.63 -4.62 -20.18
N GLY A 197 -17.03 -3.44 -20.65
CA GLY A 197 -16.37 -2.72 -21.73
C GLY A 197 -14.93 -2.32 -21.37
N PHE A 198 -14.74 -1.75 -20.18
CA PHE A 198 -13.41 -1.41 -19.69
C PHE A 198 -12.48 -2.63 -19.61
N TRP A 199 -12.97 -3.74 -19.04
CA TRP A 199 -12.15 -4.94 -18.86
C TRP A 199 -11.86 -5.66 -20.19
N VAL A 200 -12.81 -5.72 -21.12
CA VAL A 200 -12.57 -6.24 -22.48
C VAL A 200 -11.49 -5.42 -23.18
N LYS A 201 -11.59 -4.08 -23.15
CA LYS A 201 -10.56 -3.20 -23.74
C LYS A 201 -9.20 -3.39 -23.08
N THR A 202 -9.18 -3.53 -21.76
CA THR A 202 -7.95 -3.72 -20.96
C THR A 202 -7.25 -5.02 -21.39
N TYR A 203 -7.96 -6.14 -21.43
CA TYR A 203 -7.37 -7.44 -21.79
C TYR A 203 -7.12 -7.63 -23.30
N ASN A 204 -7.68 -6.78 -24.16
CA ASN A 204 -7.26 -6.69 -25.55
C ASN A 204 -5.95 -5.90 -25.73
N THR A 205 -5.58 -5.07 -24.74
CA THR A 205 -4.39 -4.20 -24.80
C THR A 205 -3.21 -4.84 -24.07
N PHE A 206 -3.46 -5.39 -22.88
CA PHE A 206 -2.49 -5.96 -21.95
C PHE A 206 -2.79 -7.44 -21.68
N ASP A 207 -1.75 -8.24 -21.51
CA ASP A 207 -1.88 -9.66 -21.18
C ASP A 207 -2.55 -9.86 -19.82
N ARG A 208 -3.31 -10.95 -19.68
CA ARG A 208 -4.13 -11.22 -18.48
C ARG A 208 -3.29 -11.44 -17.22
N ASP A 209 -2.05 -11.89 -17.36
CA ASP A 209 -1.12 -12.09 -16.25
C ASP A 209 -0.55 -10.77 -15.71
N LEU A 210 -0.62 -9.67 -16.49
CA LEU A 210 -0.20 -8.34 -16.06
C LEU A 210 -1.16 -7.68 -15.07
N ILE A 211 -2.46 -8.00 -15.18
CA ILE A 211 -3.53 -7.34 -14.44
C ILE A 211 -4.53 -8.36 -13.87
N GLN A 212 -4.41 -8.65 -12.59
CA GLN A 212 -5.33 -9.50 -11.85
C GLN A 212 -6.49 -8.67 -11.28
N ARG A 213 -7.71 -9.21 -11.30
CA ARG A 213 -8.88 -8.62 -10.62
C ARG A 213 -9.13 -9.34 -9.30
N ILE A 214 -9.50 -8.58 -8.27
CA ILE A 214 -10.01 -9.08 -6.99
C ILE A 214 -11.25 -8.28 -6.59
N GLN A 215 -12.04 -8.82 -5.67
CA GLN A 215 -13.18 -8.12 -5.08
C GLN A 215 -13.15 -8.29 -3.57
N LEU A 216 -13.47 -7.22 -2.86
CA LEU A 216 -13.72 -7.27 -1.42
C LEU A 216 -15.16 -7.70 -1.15
N ASP A 217 -15.44 -8.16 0.06
CA ASP A 217 -16.81 -8.36 0.50
C ASP A 217 -17.59 -7.04 0.50
N PRO A 218 -18.92 -7.07 0.27
CA PRO A 218 -19.74 -5.86 0.11
C PRO A 218 -19.76 -4.92 1.33
N ILE A 219 -19.40 -5.41 2.51
CA ILE A 219 -19.39 -4.61 3.74
C ILE A 219 -18.06 -3.86 3.82
N THR A 220 -16.95 -4.60 3.76
CA THR A 220 -15.62 -4.03 3.92
C THR A 220 -15.24 -3.08 2.78
N SER A 221 -15.78 -3.30 1.57
CA SER A 221 -15.56 -2.41 0.41
C SER A 221 -16.08 -0.99 0.62
N GLN A 222 -16.98 -0.77 1.58
CA GLN A 222 -17.54 0.55 1.90
C GLN A 222 -16.68 1.34 2.88
N PHE A 223 -15.74 0.69 3.59
CA PHE A 223 -14.92 1.35 4.59
C PHE A 223 -13.86 2.23 3.93
N SER A 224 -13.86 3.53 4.27
CA SER A 224 -12.89 4.48 3.77
C SER A 224 -12.29 5.31 4.90
N SER A 225 -11.07 5.82 4.69
CA SER A 225 -10.45 6.75 5.63
C SER A 225 -11.29 8.01 5.83
N THR A 226 -12.05 8.45 4.83
CA THR A 226 -12.97 9.59 4.96
C THR A 226 -14.11 9.26 5.92
N LEU A 227 -14.76 8.11 5.75
CA LEU A 227 -15.83 7.66 6.65
C LEU A 227 -15.32 7.49 8.09
N ALA A 228 -14.08 7.02 8.28
CA ALA A 228 -13.45 6.95 9.59
C ALA A 228 -13.31 8.33 10.25
N ARG A 229 -12.82 9.34 9.50
CA ARG A 229 -12.68 10.72 10.01
C ARG A 229 -14.04 11.34 10.35
N GLU A 230 -15.05 11.12 9.53
CA GLU A 230 -16.42 11.58 9.80
C GLU A 230 -16.97 10.95 11.09
N ALA A 231 -16.80 9.64 11.28
CA ALA A 231 -17.23 8.95 12.49
C ALA A 231 -16.52 9.47 13.76
N ILE A 232 -15.24 9.83 13.66
CA ILE A 232 -14.48 10.45 14.77
C ILE A 232 -15.07 11.83 15.12
N GLN A 233 -15.29 12.68 14.12
CA GLN A 233 -15.83 14.03 14.30
C GLN A 233 -17.24 14.02 14.87
N GLN A 234 -18.06 13.06 14.46
CA GLN A 234 -19.43 12.86 14.95
C GLN A 234 -19.50 12.09 16.27
N ARG A 235 -18.36 11.60 16.79
CA ARG A 235 -18.27 10.74 17.99
C ARG A 235 -19.12 9.47 17.89
N HIS A 236 -19.23 8.90 16.69
CA HIS A 236 -19.95 7.66 16.43
C HIS A 236 -19.06 6.44 16.71
N THR A 237 -18.94 6.07 17.99
CA THR A 237 -18.01 5.01 18.45
C THR A 237 -18.25 3.66 17.78
N ASP A 238 -19.50 3.22 17.60
CA ASP A 238 -19.79 1.92 17.00
C ASP A 238 -19.40 1.87 15.52
N GLN A 239 -19.66 2.95 14.80
CA GLN A 239 -19.26 3.09 13.40
C GLN A 239 -17.73 3.12 13.28
N LEU A 240 -17.05 3.84 14.17
CA LEU A 240 -15.59 3.90 14.21
C LEU A 240 -14.97 2.52 14.46
N ASN A 241 -15.49 1.78 15.45
CA ASN A 241 -15.07 0.41 15.77
C ASN A 241 -15.37 -0.58 14.64
N THR A 242 -16.39 -0.32 13.83
CA THR A 242 -16.69 -1.10 12.62
C THR A 242 -15.62 -0.89 11.55
N ILE A 243 -15.15 0.35 11.36
CA ILE A 243 -14.25 0.76 10.27
C ILE A 243 -12.77 0.52 10.60
N LEU A 244 -12.35 0.74 11.85
CA LEU A 244 -10.95 0.72 12.27
C LEU A 244 -10.61 -0.50 13.15
N ASP A 245 -9.33 -0.85 13.15
CA ASP A 245 -8.77 -1.80 14.11
C ASP A 245 -8.77 -1.20 15.54
N PRO A 246 -9.04 -1.97 16.60
CA PRO A 246 -9.07 -1.45 17.97
C PRO A 246 -7.78 -0.72 18.39
N ASN A 247 -6.59 -1.16 17.93
CA ASN A 247 -5.33 -0.47 18.25
C ASN A 247 -5.28 0.92 17.59
N ILE A 248 -5.83 1.05 16.38
CA ILE A 248 -5.91 2.33 15.66
C ILE A 248 -6.95 3.24 16.32
N VAL A 249 -8.09 2.70 16.77
CA VAL A 249 -9.09 3.47 17.54
C VAL A 249 -8.46 4.02 18.82
N ALA A 250 -7.76 3.17 19.58
CA ALA A 250 -7.04 3.61 20.78
C ALA A 250 -6.02 4.71 20.45
N PHE A 251 -5.26 4.55 19.36
CA PHE A 251 -4.27 5.55 18.93
C PHE A 251 -4.87 6.89 18.55
N VAL A 252 -5.95 6.89 17.78
CA VAL A 252 -6.68 8.09 17.38
C VAL A 252 -7.21 8.83 18.63
N ASN A 253 -7.79 8.10 19.59
CA ASN A 253 -8.35 8.68 20.81
C ASN A 253 -7.25 9.25 21.73
N GLU A 254 -6.19 8.48 21.97
CA GLU A 254 -5.05 8.88 22.82
C GLU A 254 -4.39 10.17 22.29
N ASN A 255 -4.17 10.23 20.98
CA ASN A 255 -3.45 11.33 20.32
C ASN A 255 -4.37 12.47 19.84
N LYS A 256 -5.69 12.35 20.04
CA LYS A 256 -6.70 13.33 19.63
C LYS A 256 -6.54 13.77 18.16
N ILE A 257 -6.47 12.77 17.26
CA ILE A 257 -6.26 12.98 15.83
C ILE A 257 -7.61 12.99 15.11
N TYR A 258 -7.80 13.95 14.19
CA TYR A 258 -9.03 14.22 13.42
C TYR A 258 -10.16 14.92 14.21
#